data_AF-A0A7C3ID72-F1
#
_entry.id   AF-A0A7C3ID72-F1
#
_cell.length_a   1.000
_cell.length_b   1.000
_cell.length_c   1.000
_cell.angle_alpha   90.00
_cell.angle_beta   90.00
_cell.angle_gamma   90.00
#
_symmetry.space_group_name_H-M   'P 1'
#
loop_
_entity.id
_entity.type
_entity.pdbx_description
1 polymer ?
#
loop_
_entity_poly.entity_id
_entity_poly.type
_entity_poly.pdbx_seq_one_letter_code
_entity_poly.pdbx_strand_id
1 'polypeptide(L)' 'MKGGVVDMNSRDYFKYDFKVGNRIVHSGITKDLNRRELEHRVKWPHGHIVKVGRRTTEKAAKKWEKGKRKA' A
#
# COMPACT_ATOMS: atom_id res chain seq x y z
N MET A 1 3.69 7.81 -24.40
CA MET A 1 3.05 7.67 -23.07
C MET A 1 3.60 8.77 -22.18
N LYS A 2 2.80 9.78 -21.82
CA LYS A 2 3.29 10.93 -21.04
C LYS A 2 3.81 10.44 -19.69
N GLY A 3 5.12 10.62 -19.45
CA GLY A 3 5.72 10.50 -18.14
C GLY A 3 5.08 11.54 -17.23
N GLY A 4 4.12 11.11 -16.40
CA GLY A 4 3.45 11.97 -15.45
C GLY A 4 4.45 12.40 -14.38
N VAL A 5 4.67 13.71 -14.30
CA VAL A 5 5.31 14.33 -13.13
C VAL A 5 4.56 13.84 -11.89
N VAL A 6 5.24 13.09 -11.01
CA VAL A 6 4.66 12.74 -9.72
C VAL A 6 4.76 14.00 -8.86
N ASP A 7 3.66 14.72 -8.75
CA ASP A 7 3.56 15.85 -7.82
C ASP A 7 3.84 15.32 -6.41
N MET A 8 5.06 15.53 -5.91
CA MET A 8 5.51 14.98 -4.62
C MET A 8 4.65 15.46 -3.44
N ASN A 9 3.85 16.50 -3.64
CA ASN A 9 2.95 17.06 -2.64
C ASN A 9 1.52 16.49 -2.72
N SER A 10 1.16 15.77 -3.80
CA SER A 10 -0.16 15.18 -3.94
C SER A 10 -0.33 13.99 -3.01
N ARG A 11 -1.42 13.99 -2.24
CA ARG A 11 -1.77 12.94 -1.28
C ARG A 11 -2.54 11.83 -1.97
N ASP A 12 -1.88 11.13 -2.88
CA ASP A 12 -2.50 10.08 -3.70
C ASP A 12 -2.22 8.67 -3.20
N TYR A 13 -1.27 8.50 -2.27
CA TYR A 13 -0.83 7.19 -1.85
C TYR A 13 -1.60 6.74 -0.60
N PHE A 14 -2.18 5.56 -0.70
CA PHE A 14 -2.67 4.77 0.41
C PHE A 14 -1.56 3.92 1.00
N LYS A 15 -1.61 3.74 2.31
CA LYS A 15 -0.80 2.77 3.06
C LYS A 15 -1.71 1.61 3.42
N TYR A 16 -1.22 0.38 3.36
CA TYR A 16 -2.03 -0.79 3.68
C TYR A 16 -1.24 -1.94 4.30
N ASP A 17 -1.96 -2.75 5.06
CA ASP A 17 -1.54 -4.07 5.53
C ASP A 17 -2.40 -5.13 4.83
N PHE A 18 -1.77 -6.09 4.16
CA PHE A 18 -2.42 -7.27 3.60
C PHE A 18 -2.47 -8.36 4.68
N LYS A 19 -3.68 -8.81 5.00
CA LYS A 19 -3.93 -9.79 6.05
C LYS A 19 -4.43 -11.10 5.46
N VAL A 20 -4.00 -12.20 6.08
CA VAL A 20 -4.59 -13.53 5.90
C VAL A 20 -5.04 -14.00 7.28
N GLY A 21 -6.36 -14.07 7.48
CA GLY A 21 -6.93 -14.17 8.83
C GLY A 21 -6.47 -13.03 9.74
N ASN A 22 -5.92 -13.37 10.90
CA ASN A 22 -5.44 -12.39 11.89
C ASN A 22 -3.98 -11.97 11.69
N ARG A 23 -3.26 -12.52 10.70
CA ARG A 23 -1.84 -12.26 10.47
C ARG A 23 -1.62 -11.26 9.34
N ILE A 24 -0.76 -10.27 9.57
CA ILE A 24 -0.24 -9.40 8.51
C ILE A 24 0.85 -10.17 7.76
N VAL A 25 0.66 -10.39 6.46
CA VAL A 25 1.63 -11.11 5.61
C VAL A 25 2.41 -10.18 4.69
N HIS A 26 1.88 -8.98 4.44
CA HIS A 26 2.56 -7.96 3.66
C HIS A 26 2.06 -6.57 4.07
N SER A 27 2.91 -5.56 3.94
CA SER A 27 2.55 -4.16 4.08
C SER A 27 3.12 -3.39 2.90
N GLY A 28 2.40 -2.39 2.41
CA GLY A 28 2.92 -1.55 1.36
C GLY A 28 2.11 -0.30 1.08
N ILE A 29 2.49 0.38 0.00
CA ILE A 29 1.81 1.58 -0.47
C ILE A 29 1.25 1.39 -1.88
N THR A 30 0.13 2.05 -2.19
CA THR A 30 -0.48 2.01 -3.52
C THR A 30 -1.34 3.24 -3.78
N LYS A 31 -1.53 3.63 -5.03
CA LYS A 31 -2.55 4.61 -5.43
C LYS A 31 -3.93 3.97 -5.62
N ASP A 32 -3.98 2.65 -5.78
CA ASP A 32 -5.20 1.88 -6.01
C ASP A 32 -5.18 0.62 -5.13
N LEU A 33 -6.08 0.58 -4.13
CA LEU A 33 -6.19 -0.54 -3.20
C LEU A 33 -6.85 -1.76 -3.84
N ASN A 34 -7.85 -1.56 -4.70
CA ASN A 34 -8.61 -2.65 -5.30
C ASN A 34 -7.73 -3.47 -6.24
N ARG A 35 -7.02 -2.77 -7.15
CA ARG A 35 -6.06 -3.42 -8.05
C ARG A 35 -4.99 -4.16 -7.28
N ARG A 36 -4.46 -3.54 -6.22
CA ARG A 36 -3.36 -4.12 -5.43
C ARG A 36 -3.82 -5.32 -4.60
N GLU A 37 -5.07 -5.33 -4.15
CA GLU A 37 -5.64 -6.48 -3.45
C GLU A 37 -5.74 -7.69 -4.37
N LEU A 38 -6.24 -7.50 -5.60
CA LEU A 38 -6.33 -8.57 -6.60
C LEU A 38 -4.96 -9.17 -6.93
N GLU A 39 -3.93 -8.32 -7.12
CA GLU A 39 -2.55 -8.77 -7.34
C GLU A 39 -2.03 -9.64 -6.19
N HIS A 40 -2.29 -9.24 -4.94
CA HIS A 40 -1.86 -10.01 -3.77
C HIS A 40 -2.66 -11.28 -3.56
N ARG A 41 -3.94 -11.31 -3.94
CA ARG A 41 -4.77 -12.52 -3.88
C ARG A 41 -4.25 -13.65 -4.76
N VAL A 42 -3.50 -13.37 -5.83
CA VAL A 42 -2.82 -14.41 -6.62
C VAL A 42 -1.88 -15.24 -5.73
N LYS A 43 -1.19 -14.60 -4.77
CA LYS A 43 -0.28 -15.27 -3.84
C LYS A 43 -0.98 -15.72 -2.54
N TRP A 44 -1.94 -14.93 -2.08
CA TRP A 44 -2.67 -15.15 -0.82
C TRP A 44 -4.18 -15.09 -1.07
N PRO A 45 -4.79 -16.16 -1.61
CA PRO A 45 -6.16 -16.15 -2.12
C PRO A 45 -7.21 -15.79 -1.07
N HIS A 46 -6.99 -16.17 0.19
CA HIS A 46 -7.90 -15.87 1.31
C HIS A 46 -7.58 -14.55 2.04
N GLY A 47 -6.70 -13.73 1.47
CA GLY A 47 -6.31 -12.48 2.09
C GLY A 47 -7.04 -11.26 1.54
N HIS A 48 -6.89 -10.15 2.26
CA HIS A 48 -7.46 -8.86 1.91
C HIS A 48 -6.58 -7.72 2.40
N ILE A 49 -6.73 -6.57 1.75
CA ILE A 49 -6.08 -5.32 2.11
C ILE A 49 -6.88 -4.62 3.21
N VAL A 50 -6.19 -4.22 4.28
CA VAL A 50 -6.67 -3.28 5.29
C VAL A 50 -5.94 -1.96 5.11
N LYS A 51 -6.69 -0.91 4.82
CA LYS A 51 -6.15 0.46 4.69
C LYS A 51 -5.67 0.98 6.04
N VAL A 52 -4.47 1.57 6.05
CA VAL A 52 -3.84 2.15 7.24
C VAL A 52 -3.89 3.67 7.17
N GLY A 53 -4.87 4.26 7.88
CA GLY A 53 -5.01 5.70 8.04
C GLY A 53 -5.41 6.44 6.76
N ARG A 54 -5.06 7.73 6.69
CA ARG A 54 -5.41 8.63 5.57
C ARG A 54 -4.41 8.53 4.40
N ARG A 55 -4.83 9.02 3.24
CA ARG A 55 -3.93 9.20 2.08
C ARG A 55 -2.80 10.17 2.42
N THR A 56 -1.62 9.86 1.93
CA THR A 56 -0.40 10.64 2.19
C THR A 56 0.37 10.88 0.90
N THR A 57 1.34 11.79 0.96
CA THR A 57 2.31 11.98 -0.12
C THR A 57 3.15 10.71 -0.30
N GLU A 58 3.72 10.53 -1.48
CA GLU A 58 4.57 9.38 -1.79
C GLU A 58 5.74 9.27 -0.79
N LYS A 59 6.40 10.40 -0.48
CA LYS A 59 7.52 10.47 0.45
C LYS A 59 7.13 9.98 1.86
N ALA A 60 5.98 10.42 2.36
CA ALA A 60 5.48 10.00 3.67
C ALA A 60 5.06 8.52 3.67
N ALA A 61 4.45 8.04 2.58
CA ALA A 61 4.04 6.66 2.41
C ALA A 61 5.26 5.72 2.38
N LYS A 62 6.28 6.05 1.57
CA LYS A 62 7.55 5.31 1.51
C LYS A 62 8.28 5.29 2.85
N LYS A 63 8.31 6.41 3.58
CA LYS A 63 8.89 6.48 4.93
C LYS A 63 8.18 5.54 5.90
N TRP A 64 6.85 5.48 5.84
CA TRP A 64 6.04 4.55 6.64
C TRP A 64 6.34 3.08 6.29
N GLU A 65 6.39 2.74 5.01
CA GLU A 65 6.68 1.38 4.54
C GLU A 65 8.08 0.91 4.97
N LYS A 66 9.09 1.78 4.87
CA LYS A 66 10.45 1.50 5.36
C LYS A 66 10.47 1.22 6.87
N GLY A 67 9.64 1.91 7.64
CA GLY A 67 9.50 1.68 9.09
C GLY A 67 8.94 0.28 9.41
N LYS A 68 7.99 -0.22 8.61
CA LYS A 68 7.39 -1.56 8.79
C LYS A 68 8.39 -2.71 8.59
N ARG A 69 9.43 -2.55 7.76
CA ARG A 69 10.47 -3.59 7.55
C ARG A 69 11.44 -3.75 8.72
N LYS A 70 11.43 -2.84 9.71
CA LYS A 70 12.37 -2.83 10.83
C LYS A 70 11.82 -3.43 12.15
N ALA A 71 10.74 -4.20 12.09
CA ALA A 71 10.16 -4.90 13.24
C ALA A 71 10.33 -6.41 13.11
#